data_AF-A0A2D9PI17-F1
#
_entry.id   AF-A0A2D9PI17-F1
#
_cell.length_a   1.000
_cell.length_b   1.000
_cell.length_c   1.000
_cell.angle_alpha   90.00
_cell.angle_beta   90.00
_cell.angle_gamma   90.00
#
_symmetry.space_group_name_H-M   'P 1'
#
loop_
_entity.id
_entity.type
_entity.pdbx_description
1 polymer ?
#
loop_
_entity_poly.entity_id
_entity_poly.type
_entity_poly.pdbx_seq_one_letter_code
_entity_poly.pdbx_strand_id
1 'polypeptide(L)'
;MKSITSIIPFGLVGIFYLSIFVSCEEAALPINDDGTPLNVDTVSFPVINTMTYQTPPTMGGTEYLYFGEKDGYEYLYNLLEFDSLAIGGGYPFEYYNDSLIIADSMKLTLRFISDTIDSNTEFQLRFFPQTGDSVFNEYETNFMNFDPSLASEVISQAEMVSDSIDSVNTKVTLNFLIDTTVINVFKDTTIINFNRSFLVELKDNVSSEFKFHSSELGGGDGPELKVYYRTLLSDTVVTDTSYRTYTALEDLSVIKPPLITSDDTTYLSIGTAKGLKSLVLVDMNGWVLPERSVIKSAQLILNRVQTDTITGFSVSSYPLTNEGVYSTFISYDVDPYKVESNLMSSSTIVNNMLKINHRRVSREISRGGRNNYGFKLQSSSNNDPFTIINFYSLGNVDYYPVMRVIYVKP
;
A
#
# COMPACT_ATOMS: atom_id res chain seq x y z
N MET A 1 49.48 -22.10 29.11
CA MET A 1 48.31 -21.78 29.94
C MET A 1 47.46 -20.80 29.15
N LYS A 2 46.21 -21.19 28.88
CA LYS A 2 45.23 -20.44 28.07
C LYS A 2 44.91 -19.08 28.73
N SER A 3 44.78 -18.04 27.91
CA SER A 3 43.75 -17.03 28.14
C SER A 3 43.12 -16.68 26.80
N ILE A 4 41.81 -16.73 26.78
CA ILE A 4 40.92 -16.78 25.63
C ILE A 4 40.73 -15.38 25.08
N THR A 5 40.97 -15.22 23.77
CA THR A 5 40.55 -14.08 22.96
C THR A 5 39.06 -14.24 22.64
N SER A 6 38.24 -13.31 23.12
CA SER A 6 36.83 -13.19 22.71
C SER A 6 36.76 -12.19 21.56
N ILE A 7 36.67 -12.71 20.34
CA ILE A 7 36.28 -11.98 19.13
C ILE A 7 34.76 -12.01 19.11
N ILE A 8 34.12 -10.86 19.34
CA ILE A 8 32.68 -10.70 19.10
C ILE A 8 32.54 -10.40 17.59
N PRO A 9 31.76 -11.19 16.84
CA PRO A 9 31.55 -10.93 15.42
C PRO A 9 30.64 -9.71 15.27
N PHE A 10 31.11 -8.74 14.48
CA PHE A 10 30.29 -7.68 13.89
C PHE A 10 29.27 -8.33 12.95
N GLY A 11 28.06 -8.56 13.45
CA GLY A 11 26.89 -8.94 12.69
C GLY A 11 25.68 -8.29 13.35
N LEU A 12 24.78 -7.76 12.52
CA LEU A 12 23.55 -7.03 12.89
C LEU A 12 23.74 -5.56 13.27
N VAL A 13 24.03 -4.73 12.27
CA VAL A 13 23.42 -3.40 12.18
C VAL A 13 22.60 -3.38 10.87
N GLY A 14 21.57 -4.22 10.84
CA GLY A 14 20.47 -4.05 9.91
C GLY A 14 19.65 -2.88 10.40
N ILE A 15 19.78 -1.74 9.71
CA ILE A 15 18.97 -0.56 9.98
C ILE A 15 17.53 -0.94 9.71
N PHE A 16 16.77 -1.10 10.79
CA PHE A 16 15.32 -1.25 10.79
C PHE A 16 14.72 0.09 10.32
N TYR A 17 14.59 0.30 9.00
CA TYR A 17 13.72 1.34 8.45
C TYR A 17 12.27 0.86 8.59
N LEU A 18 11.81 0.84 9.84
CA LEU A 18 10.40 0.74 10.14
C LEU A 18 9.85 2.15 10.05
N SER A 19 9.44 2.54 8.85
CA SER A 19 8.66 3.75 8.58
C SER A 19 7.26 3.57 9.16
N ILE A 20 7.16 3.49 10.49
CA ILE A 20 5.89 3.56 11.18
C ILE A 20 5.39 5.01 11.06
N PHE A 21 4.59 5.34 10.06
CA PHE A 21 3.76 6.56 10.08
C PHE A 21 2.56 6.41 11.04
N VAL A 22 2.80 5.85 12.23
CA VAL A 22 1.84 5.95 13.33
C VAL A 22 2.09 7.32 13.93
N SER A 23 1.28 8.28 13.50
CA SER A 23 0.98 9.46 14.30
C SER A 23 0.26 8.95 15.55
N CYS A 24 1.02 8.40 16.50
CA CYS A 24 0.52 7.98 17.79
C CYS A 24 0.23 9.28 18.53
N GLU A 25 -1.02 9.74 18.48
CA GLU A 25 -1.43 10.80 19.39
C GLU A 25 -1.27 10.26 20.81
N GLU A 26 -0.40 10.90 21.58
CA GLU A 26 -0.04 10.52 22.95
C GLU A 26 -1.30 10.16 23.77
N ALA A 27 -1.24 9.02 24.46
CA ALA A 27 -2.33 8.53 25.28
C ALA A 27 -2.79 9.60 26.29
N ALA A 28 -4.10 9.63 26.56
CA ALA A 28 -4.71 10.65 27.41
C ALA A 28 -4.06 10.69 28.81
N LEU A 29 -3.73 11.89 29.31
CA LEU A 29 -3.17 12.07 30.64
C LEU A 29 -4.17 11.61 31.73
N PRO A 30 -3.78 10.71 32.66
CA PRO A 30 -4.60 10.39 33.82
C PRO A 30 -4.55 11.56 34.81
N ILE A 31 -5.71 12.05 35.25
CA ILE A 31 -5.83 13.00 36.36
C ILE A 31 -6.69 12.29 37.39
N ASN A 32 -6.15 12.08 38.58
CA ASN A 32 -6.93 11.69 39.75
C ASN A 32 -7.62 12.96 40.28
N ASP A 33 -8.91 12.87 40.58
CA ASP A 33 -9.78 13.96 41.08
C ASP A 33 -9.37 14.49 42.48
N ASP A 34 -8.25 14.03 43.01
CA ASP A 34 -7.79 14.34 44.37
C ASP A 34 -6.99 15.64 44.38
N GLY A 35 -7.70 16.77 44.46
CA GLY A 35 -7.14 18.04 44.95
C GLY A 35 -6.38 18.92 43.95
N THR A 36 -6.54 18.71 42.64
CA THR A 36 -6.07 19.67 41.63
C THR A 36 -7.18 20.67 41.29
N PRO A 37 -6.91 21.97 41.03
CA PRO A 37 -7.93 22.95 40.66
C PRO A 37 -8.48 22.75 39.23
N LEU A 38 -8.22 21.60 38.61
CA LEU A 38 -8.54 21.33 37.21
C LEU A 38 -9.92 20.66 37.11
N ASN A 39 -10.80 21.19 36.27
CA ASN A 39 -12.12 20.61 36.01
C ASN A 39 -12.17 19.97 34.60
N VAL A 40 -12.74 18.77 34.49
CA VAL A 40 -12.93 18.05 33.22
C VAL A 40 -14.32 18.35 32.66
N ASP A 41 -14.37 18.76 31.41
CA ASP A 41 -15.60 19.08 30.71
C ASP A 41 -15.69 18.32 29.37
N THR A 42 -16.91 18.08 28.89
CA THR A 42 -17.17 17.33 27.66
C THR A 42 -18.19 18.07 26.80
N VAL A 43 -17.84 18.28 25.54
CA VAL A 43 -18.74 18.83 24.51
C VAL A 43 -18.90 17.81 23.38
N SER A 44 -20.10 17.71 22.83
CA SER A 44 -20.39 16.84 21.68
C SER A 44 -20.89 17.68 20.52
N PHE A 45 -20.35 17.41 19.33
CA PHE A 45 -20.68 18.07 18.08
C PHE A 45 -21.29 17.06 17.12
N PRO A 46 -22.43 17.39 16.48
CA PRO A 46 -23.01 16.53 15.47
C PRO A 46 -22.16 16.55 14.19
N VAL A 47 -22.13 15.42 13.49
CA VAL A 47 -21.79 15.44 12.06
C VAL A 47 -23.03 15.95 11.32
N ILE A 48 -22.85 16.93 10.44
CA ILE A 48 -23.95 17.59 9.71
C ILE A 48 -23.97 17.27 8.22
N ASN A 49 -22.83 16.85 7.66
CA ASN A 49 -22.74 16.41 6.28
C ASN A 49 -21.87 15.17 6.16
N THR A 50 -22.29 14.25 5.31
CA THR A 50 -21.58 12.99 5.02
C THR A 50 -21.72 12.67 3.54
N MET A 51 -20.70 12.07 2.95
CA MET A 51 -20.81 11.47 1.62
C MET A 51 -19.82 10.32 1.47
N THR A 52 -20.19 9.33 0.67
CA THR A 52 -19.25 8.33 0.13
C THR A 52 -19.01 8.67 -1.33
N TYR A 53 -17.78 8.48 -1.80
CA TYR A 53 -17.41 8.63 -3.20
C TYR A 53 -16.43 7.54 -3.61
N GLN A 54 -16.25 7.37 -4.91
CA GLN A 54 -15.29 6.43 -5.49
C GLN A 54 -14.24 7.17 -6.30
N THR A 55 -13.01 6.69 -6.23
CA THR A 55 -11.96 6.97 -7.22
C THR A 55 -11.43 5.64 -7.76
N PRO A 56 -10.71 5.60 -8.90
CA PRO A 56 -9.95 4.41 -9.25
C PRO A 56 -9.10 3.93 -8.06
N PRO A 57 -9.09 2.62 -7.76
CA PRO A 57 -8.29 2.09 -6.67
C PRO A 57 -6.80 2.15 -7.03
N THR A 58 -5.98 2.47 -6.04
CA THR A 58 -4.53 2.32 -6.10
C THR A 58 -4.13 1.25 -5.08
N MET A 59 -3.41 0.23 -5.54
CA MET A 59 -3.10 -0.99 -4.78
C MET A 59 -1.64 -1.06 -4.33
N GLY A 60 -0.90 0.06 -4.41
CA GLY A 60 0.43 0.16 -3.84
C GLY A 60 0.43 -0.07 -2.33
N GLY A 61 1.52 -0.59 -1.80
CA GLY A 61 1.62 -0.92 -0.36
C GLY A 61 0.83 -2.18 0.06
N THR A 62 0.33 -2.99 -0.88
CA THR A 62 -0.39 -4.24 -0.54
C THR A 62 0.56 -5.43 -0.50
N GLU A 63 0.39 -6.33 0.46
CA GLU A 63 1.30 -7.47 0.68
C GLU A 63 1.33 -8.50 -0.47
N TYR A 64 0.38 -8.43 -1.40
CA TYR A 64 0.25 -9.41 -2.47
C TYR A 64 -0.02 -8.76 -3.83
N LEU A 65 0.46 -9.45 -4.86
CA LEU A 65 0.14 -9.21 -6.26
C LEU A 65 -0.98 -10.16 -6.70
N TYR A 66 -2.03 -9.61 -7.31
CA TYR A 66 -3.27 -10.33 -7.63
C TYR A 66 -3.40 -10.56 -9.14
N PHE A 67 -3.84 -11.76 -9.53
CA PHE A 67 -4.13 -12.13 -10.92
C PHE A 67 -5.46 -12.88 -11.02
N GLY A 68 -6.15 -12.72 -12.15
CA GLY A 68 -7.43 -13.36 -12.42
C GLY A 68 -8.61 -12.54 -11.93
N GLU A 69 -9.60 -13.19 -11.32
CA GLU A 69 -10.83 -12.52 -10.90
C GLU A 69 -11.35 -13.09 -9.58
N LYS A 70 -12.01 -12.24 -8.78
CA LYS A 70 -12.70 -12.64 -7.55
C LYS A 70 -13.77 -11.65 -7.17
N ASP A 71 -14.96 -12.12 -6.80
CA ASP A 71 -16.06 -11.28 -6.30
C ASP A 71 -16.40 -10.06 -7.19
N GLY A 72 -16.18 -10.20 -8.51
CA GLY A 72 -16.37 -9.14 -9.51
C GLY A 72 -15.23 -8.13 -9.62
N TYR A 73 -14.14 -8.28 -8.86
CA TYR A 73 -12.88 -7.62 -9.12
C TYR A 73 -12.16 -8.32 -10.28
N GLU A 74 -11.73 -7.54 -11.26
CA GLU A 74 -10.90 -8.00 -12.38
C GLU A 74 -9.45 -7.54 -12.12
N TYR A 75 -8.50 -8.48 -12.04
CA TYR A 75 -7.08 -8.19 -11.87
C TYR A 75 -6.41 -8.18 -13.23
N LEU A 76 -6.21 -6.98 -13.79
CA LEU A 76 -5.84 -6.81 -15.20
C LEU A 76 -4.40 -7.23 -15.46
N TYR A 77 -3.46 -6.72 -14.68
CA TYR A 77 -2.04 -7.00 -14.78
C TYR A 77 -1.30 -6.49 -13.54
N ASN A 78 -0.07 -6.97 -13.37
CA ASN A 78 0.86 -6.51 -12.34
C ASN A 78 2.02 -5.77 -12.98
N LEU A 79 2.38 -4.63 -12.41
CA LEU A 79 3.51 -3.82 -12.80
C LEU A 79 4.62 -3.98 -11.76
N LEU A 80 5.85 -4.16 -12.22
CA LEU A 80 7.02 -4.39 -11.38
C LEU A 80 8.12 -3.45 -11.85
N GLU A 81 8.79 -2.74 -10.95
CA GLU A 81 10.01 -1.99 -11.23
C GLU A 81 11.15 -2.53 -10.38
N PHE A 82 12.32 -2.75 -10.97
CA PHE A 82 13.49 -3.26 -10.26
C PHE A 82 14.55 -2.18 -9.99
N ASP A 83 15.33 -2.41 -8.94
CA ASP A 83 16.46 -1.54 -8.60
C ASP A 83 17.48 -1.51 -9.75
N SER A 84 18.10 -0.35 -9.91
CA SER A 84 19.22 -0.15 -10.81
C SER A 84 20.48 -0.89 -10.34
N LEU A 85 20.58 -1.22 -9.05
CA LEU A 85 21.76 -1.82 -8.44
C LEU A 85 21.49 -3.22 -7.89
N ALA A 86 22.39 -4.14 -8.16
CA ALA A 86 22.30 -5.49 -7.60
C ALA A 86 22.63 -5.54 -6.10
N ILE A 87 21.95 -6.45 -5.38
CA ILE A 87 22.24 -6.78 -3.97
C ILE A 87 23.68 -7.31 -3.84
N GLY A 88 24.34 -6.97 -2.73
CA GLY A 88 25.62 -7.58 -2.36
C GLY A 88 26.83 -7.07 -3.15
N GLY A 89 26.71 -5.90 -3.79
CA GLY A 89 27.85 -5.27 -4.45
C GLY A 89 27.55 -3.97 -5.21
N GLY A 90 26.27 -3.61 -5.37
CA GLY A 90 25.88 -2.34 -6.00
C GLY A 90 26.24 -2.29 -7.47
N TYR A 91 26.13 -3.41 -8.19
CA TYR A 91 26.51 -3.49 -9.60
C TYR A 91 25.35 -3.03 -10.49
N PRO A 92 25.51 -1.94 -11.26
CA PRO A 92 24.50 -1.50 -12.22
C PRO A 92 24.43 -2.42 -13.43
N PHE A 93 23.39 -2.32 -14.26
CA PHE A 93 23.30 -3.06 -15.52
C PHE A 93 24.44 -2.73 -16.51
N GLU A 94 25.01 -1.53 -16.43
CA GLU A 94 26.20 -1.14 -17.21
C GLU A 94 27.43 -2.03 -16.93
N TYR A 95 27.45 -2.74 -15.80
CA TYR A 95 28.49 -3.73 -15.49
C TYR A 95 28.64 -4.79 -16.59
N TYR A 96 27.54 -5.15 -17.26
CA TYR A 96 27.55 -6.15 -18.34
C TYR A 96 28.05 -5.60 -19.69
N ASN A 97 28.56 -4.37 -19.72
CA ASN A 97 29.32 -3.82 -20.86
C ASN A 97 30.82 -4.10 -20.78
N ASP A 98 31.32 -4.62 -19.66
CA ASP A 98 32.71 -5.06 -19.54
C ASP A 98 32.98 -6.21 -20.52
N SER A 99 34.04 -6.09 -21.32
CA SER A 99 34.41 -7.09 -22.34
C SER A 99 34.81 -8.44 -21.74
N LEU A 100 35.14 -8.49 -20.45
CA LEU A 100 35.41 -9.73 -19.72
C LEU A 100 34.15 -10.40 -19.19
N ILE A 101 32.96 -9.85 -19.45
CA ILE A 101 31.69 -10.33 -18.90
C ILE A 101 30.75 -10.71 -20.03
N ILE A 102 30.21 -11.93 -19.94
CA ILE A 102 29.20 -12.44 -20.87
C ILE A 102 27.90 -12.59 -20.08
N ALA A 103 26.94 -11.70 -20.34
CA ALA A 103 25.58 -11.87 -19.84
C ALA A 103 24.84 -12.93 -20.66
N ASP A 104 24.34 -13.96 -19.99
CA ASP A 104 23.77 -15.15 -20.64
C ASP A 104 22.25 -15.07 -20.74
N SER A 105 21.58 -14.71 -19.65
CA SER A 105 20.11 -14.64 -19.57
C SER A 105 19.65 -13.89 -18.33
N MET A 106 18.37 -13.57 -18.29
CA MET A 106 17.68 -13.03 -17.14
C MET A 106 16.58 -13.97 -16.68
N LYS A 107 16.24 -13.93 -15.39
CA LYS A 107 15.10 -14.62 -14.83
C LYS A 107 14.33 -13.73 -13.87
N LEU A 108 13.05 -13.51 -14.16
CA LEU A 108 12.11 -12.88 -13.23
C LEU A 108 11.38 -13.97 -12.46
N THR A 109 11.40 -13.89 -11.14
CA THR A 109 10.76 -14.87 -10.24
C THR A 109 9.70 -14.20 -9.38
N LEU A 110 8.49 -14.76 -9.35
CA LEU A 110 7.44 -14.41 -8.40
C LEU A 110 7.13 -15.59 -7.49
N ARG A 111 6.95 -15.34 -6.19
CA ARG A 111 6.60 -16.37 -5.21
C ARG A 111 5.09 -16.47 -5.04
N PHE A 112 4.52 -17.64 -5.29
CA PHE A 112 3.10 -17.90 -5.03
C PHE A 112 2.84 -17.99 -3.52
N ILE A 113 1.64 -17.61 -3.06
CA ILE A 113 1.30 -17.65 -1.64
C ILE A 113 1.21 -19.08 -1.06
N SER A 114 0.88 -20.07 -1.90
CA SER A 114 0.76 -21.48 -1.51
C SER A 114 2.02 -22.28 -1.85
N ASP A 115 2.18 -23.42 -1.20
CA ASP A 115 3.21 -24.43 -1.48
C ASP A 115 2.70 -25.53 -2.43
N THR A 116 1.44 -25.43 -2.86
CA THR A 116 0.79 -26.37 -3.78
C THR A 116 0.35 -25.69 -5.07
N ILE A 117 0.38 -26.46 -6.17
CA ILE A 117 -0.13 -26.04 -7.47
C ILE A 117 -1.43 -26.80 -7.72
N ASP A 118 -2.54 -26.07 -7.74
CA ASP A 118 -3.87 -26.63 -7.98
C ASP A 118 -4.41 -26.24 -9.38
N SER A 119 -3.65 -25.47 -10.16
CA SER A 119 -4.01 -25.00 -11.50
C SER A 119 -2.79 -24.90 -12.43
N ASN A 120 -2.97 -25.26 -13.70
CA ASN A 120 -1.96 -25.13 -14.75
C ASN A 120 -2.20 -23.84 -15.57
N THR A 121 -2.26 -22.71 -14.87
CA THR A 121 -2.48 -21.41 -15.50
C THR A 121 -1.16 -20.86 -16.05
N GLU A 122 -1.21 -20.33 -17.27
CA GLU A 122 -0.06 -19.73 -17.95
C GLU A 122 -0.09 -18.20 -17.82
N PHE A 123 1.07 -17.63 -17.58
CA PHE A 123 1.30 -16.20 -17.43
C PHE A 123 2.26 -15.72 -18.52
N GLN A 124 2.18 -14.44 -18.84
CA GLN A 124 3.04 -13.81 -19.83
C GLN A 124 3.71 -12.55 -19.28
N LEU A 125 4.92 -12.32 -19.77
CA LEU A 125 5.79 -11.22 -19.37
C LEU A 125 6.06 -10.30 -20.56
N ARG A 126 5.96 -9.01 -20.31
CA ARG A 126 6.40 -7.92 -21.20
C ARG A 126 7.34 -7.00 -20.42
N PHE A 127 8.10 -6.19 -21.13
CA PHE A 127 8.91 -5.12 -20.55
C PHE A 127 8.56 -3.79 -21.22
N PHE A 128 8.98 -2.68 -20.64
CA PHE A 128 8.78 -1.37 -21.23
C PHE A 128 10.06 -0.91 -21.94
N PRO A 129 10.08 -0.79 -23.28
CA PRO A 129 11.27 -0.38 -24.01
C PRO A 129 11.45 1.15 -24.07
N GLN A 130 10.43 1.91 -23.67
CA GLN A 130 10.38 3.37 -23.80
C GLN A 130 11.29 4.06 -22.77
N THR A 131 11.70 5.31 -23.04
CA THR A 131 12.70 6.05 -22.23
C THR A 131 12.04 6.93 -21.17
N GLY A 132 12.50 6.82 -19.92
CA GLY A 132 12.07 7.61 -18.76
C GLY A 132 12.37 6.88 -17.45
N ASP A 133 12.56 7.61 -16.35
CA ASP A 133 12.94 7.06 -15.03
C ASP A 133 11.98 5.97 -14.53
N SER A 134 10.67 6.14 -14.76
CA SER A 134 9.64 5.12 -14.49
C SER A 134 8.42 5.28 -15.42
N VAL A 135 7.68 4.19 -15.62
CA VAL A 135 6.42 4.15 -16.41
C VAL A 135 5.17 4.12 -15.56
N PHE A 136 5.30 3.89 -14.25
CA PHE A 136 4.20 3.86 -13.29
C PHE A 136 4.63 4.42 -11.93
N ASN A 137 3.68 4.66 -11.05
CA ASN A 137 3.93 4.95 -9.65
C ASN A 137 2.93 4.15 -8.80
N GLU A 138 3.44 3.39 -7.83
CA GLU A 138 2.62 2.48 -7.01
C GLU A 138 1.42 3.16 -6.29
N TYR A 139 1.51 4.48 -6.01
CA TYR A 139 0.46 5.22 -5.30
C TYR A 139 -0.46 6.06 -6.21
N GLU A 140 -0.13 6.22 -7.49
CA GLU A 140 -0.87 7.08 -8.43
C GLU A 140 -1.43 6.30 -9.64
N THR A 141 -0.77 5.22 -10.06
CA THR A 141 -1.17 4.42 -11.22
C THR A 141 -2.40 3.56 -10.91
N ASN A 142 -3.33 3.51 -11.86
CA ASN A 142 -4.57 2.73 -11.79
C ASN A 142 -5.09 2.40 -13.20
N PHE A 143 -6.18 1.63 -13.27
CA PHE A 143 -6.72 1.11 -14.53
C PHE A 143 -7.26 2.17 -15.51
N MET A 144 -7.49 3.42 -15.06
CA MET A 144 -8.00 4.50 -15.90
C MET A 144 -6.88 5.40 -16.46
N ASN A 145 -5.71 5.44 -15.82
CA ASN A 145 -4.62 6.33 -16.19
C ASN A 145 -3.35 5.62 -16.69
N PHE A 146 -3.38 4.28 -16.80
CA PHE A 146 -2.28 3.49 -17.35
C PHE A 146 -2.62 2.95 -18.75
N ASP A 147 -1.67 3.08 -19.67
CA ASP A 147 -1.77 2.52 -21.01
C ASP A 147 -0.86 1.28 -21.14
N PRO A 148 -1.40 0.05 -21.08
CA PRO A 148 -0.60 -1.16 -21.20
C PRO A 148 -0.03 -1.36 -22.62
N SER A 149 -0.50 -0.61 -23.63
CA SER A 149 0.04 -0.70 -25.00
C SER A 149 1.44 -0.12 -25.13
N LEU A 150 1.93 0.59 -24.10
CA LEU A 150 3.31 1.04 -23.99
C LEU A 150 4.30 -0.11 -23.75
N ALA A 151 3.82 -1.27 -23.30
CA ALA A 151 4.62 -2.46 -23.10
C ALA A 151 5.05 -3.08 -24.43
N SER A 152 6.15 -3.83 -24.41
CA SER A 152 6.65 -4.60 -25.54
C SER A 152 5.68 -5.71 -25.96
N GLU A 153 6.02 -6.38 -27.06
CA GLU A 153 5.54 -7.74 -27.31
C GLU A 153 5.91 -8.69 -26.17
N VAL A 154 5.21 -9.82 -26.08
CA VAL A 154 5.50 -10.85 -25.07
C VAL A 154 6.93 -11.36 -25.23
N ILE A 155 7.72 -11.26 -24.16
CA ILE A 155 9.13 -11.69 -24.13
C ILE A 155 9.33 -13.03 -23.44
N SER A 156 8.39 -13.47 -22.62
CA SER A 156 8.46 -14.73 -21.91
C SER A 156 7.08 -15.21 -21.47
N GLN A 157 6.91 -16.52 -21.31
CA GLN A 157 5.73 -17.16 -20.75
C GLN A 157 6.18 -18.15 -19.68
N ALA A 158 5.35 -18.35 -18.66
CA ALA A 158 5.67 -19.26 -17.56
C ALA A 158 4.41 -19.86 -16.94
N GLU A 159 4.57 -21.06 -16.40
CA GLU A 159 3.62 -21.71 -15.50
C GLU A 159 4.22 -21.79 -14.10
N MET A 160 3.38 -22.00 -13.10
CA MET A 160 3.85 -22.21 -11.73
C MET A 160 4.62 -23.53 -11.62
N VAL A 161 5.75 -23.51 -10.92
CA VAL A 161 6.62 -24.67 -10.70
C VAL A 161 6.91 -24.81 -9.21
N SER A 162 6.87 -26.05 -8.71
CA SER A 162 7.25 -26.37 -7.33
C SER A 162 8.73 -26.74 -7.26
N ASP A 163 9.44 -26.14 -6.30
CA ASP A 163 10.79 -26.54 -5.95
C ASP A 163 10.72 -27.81 -5.08
N SER A 164 10.82 -28.96 -5.73
CA SER A 164 10.61 -30.29 -5.12
C SER A 164 11.82 -30.84 -4.35
N ILE A 165 12.82 -30.01 -4.02
CA ILE A 165 14.06 -30.49 -3.38
C ILE A 165 13.82 -31.04 -1.96
N ASP A 166 12.80 -30.56 -1.25
CA ASP A 166 12.40 -31.07 0.07
C ASP A 166 10.90 -30.87 0.32
N SER A 167 10.19 -31.94 0.70
CA SER A 167 8.77 -31.91 1.06
C SER A 167 8.43 -30.96 2.22
N VAL A 168 9.43 -30.52 2.99
CA VAL A 168 9.26 -29.58 4.12
C VAL A 168 9.45 -28.11 3.72
N ASN A 169 10.16 -27.83 2.62
CA ASN A 169 10.49 -26.46 2.18
C ASN A 169 10.03 -26.19 0.73
N THR A 170 8.99 -26.90 0.28
CA THR A 170 8.48 -26.76 -1.08
C THR A 170 7.99 -25.33 -1.30
N LYS A 171 8.55 -24.64 -2.29
CA LYS A 171 8.10 -23.31 -2.71
C LYS A 171 7.55 -23.39 -4.13
N VAL A 172 6.39 -22.80 -4.35
CA VAL A 172 5.82 -22.62 -5.69
C VAL A 172 6.19 -21.24 -6.22
N THR A 173 6.79 -21.22 -7.41
CA THR A 173 7.30 -20.00 -8.04
C THR A 173 6.88 -19.93 -9.50
N LEU A 174 6.70 -18.71 -9.99
CA LEU A 174 6.55 -18.41 -11.40
C LEU A 174 7.90 -17.89 -11.91
N ASN A 175 8.49 -18.55 -12.90
CA ASN A 175 9.84 -18.25 -13.38
C ASN A 175 9.83 -17.90 -14.86
N PHE A 176 9.96 -16.62 -15.18
CA PHE A 176 10.09 -16.16 -16.57
C PHE A 176 11.56 -16.14 -16.97
N LEU A 177 11.91 -16.92 -17.99
CA LEU A 177 13.24 -16.88 -18.61
C LEU A 177 13.25 -15.83 -19.71
N ILE A 178 14.21 -14.91 -19.64
CA ILE A 178 14.35 -13.77 -20.52
C ILE A 178 15.72 -13.87 -21.19
N ASP A 179 15.76 -13.71 -22.50
CA ASP A 179 17.01 -13.79 -23.25
C ASP A 179 17.85 -12.49 -23.15
N THR A 180 18.97 -12.45 -23.87
CA THR A 180 19.90 -11.33 -23.82
C THR A 180 19.39 -10.06 -24.52
N THR A 181 18.28 -10.12 -25.26
CA THR A 181 17.74 -8.94 -25.97
C THR A 181 17.36 -7.84 -24.99
N VAL A 182 16.67 -8.18 -23.90
CA VAL A 182 16.27 -7.23 -22.84
C VAL A 182 17.49 -6.75 -22.06
N ILE A 183 18.46 -7.62 -21.77
CA ILE A 183 19.73 -7.23 -21.12
C ILE A 183 20.45 -6.16 -21.93
N ASN A 184 20.50 -6.32 -23.25
CA ASN A 184 21.15 -5.37 -24.14
C ASN A 184 20.48 -4.01 -24.13
N VAL A 185 19.17 -3.95 -23.91
CA VAL A 185 18.46 -2.69 -23.69
C VAL A 185 18.86 -2.08 -22.34
N PHE A 186 18.87 -2.87 -21.27
CA PHE A 186 19.11 -2.36 -19.91
C PHE A 186 20.55 -1.87 -19.67
N LYS A 187 21.52 -2.38 -20.45
CA LYS A 187 22.91 -1.95 -20.38
C LYS A 187 23.27 -0.82 -21.36
N ASP A 188 22.32 -0.34 -22.17
CA ASP A 188 22.58 0.72 -23.14
C ASP A 188 22.86 2.05 -22.46
N THR A 189 24.13 2.44 -22.41
CA THR A 189 24.59 3.70 -21.78
C THR A 189 24.23 4.95 -22.58
N THR A 190 23.70 4.80 -23.79
CA THR A 190 23.17 5.94 -24.56
C THR A 190 21.82 6.41 -24.04
N ILE A 191 21.13 5.57 -23.25
CA ILE A 191 19.85 5.90 -22.63
C ILE A 191 20.10 6.28 -21.17
N ILE A 192 19.96 7.58 -20.88
CA ILE A 192 19.95 8.07 -19.50
C ILE A 192 18.61 7.67 -18.89
N ASN A 193 18.63 7.06 -17.71
CA ASN A 193 17.44 6.73 -16.91
C ASN A 193 16.49 5.72 -17.58
N PHE A 194 17.00 4.51 -17.82
CA PHE A 194 16.20 3.40 -18.34
C PHE A 194 15.23 2.86 -17.27
N ASN A 195 13.92 2.78 -17.56
CA ASN A 195 12.96 2.14 -16.65
C ASN A 195 13.17 0.63 -16.64
N ARG A 196 13.32 0.03 -15.47
CA ARG A 196 13.51 -1.43 -15.34
C ARG A 196 12.20 -2.08 -14.99
N SER A 197 11.18 -1.69 -15.75
CA SER A 197 9.80 -2.01 -15.47
C SER A 197 9.30 -3.17 -16.35
N PHE A 198 8.45 -3.99 -15.76
CA PHE A 198 7.84 -5.16 -16.37
C PHE A 198 6.34 -5.16 -16.16
N LEU A 199 5.63 -5.78 -17.09
CA LEU A 199 4.20 -6.07 -16.99
C LEU A 199 4.04 -7.59 -17.00
N VAL A 200 3.38 -8.11 -15.97
CA VAL A 200 3.02 -9.53 -15.84
C VAL A 200 1.51 -9.64 -15.88
N GLU A 201 0.99 -10.51 -16.74
CA GLU A 201 -0.44 -10.73 -16.89
C GLU A 201 -0.73 -12.21 -17.12
N LEU A 202 -1.99 -12.59 -16.93
CA LEU A 202 -2.47 -13.90 -17.35
C LEU A 202 -2.47 -13.96 -18.88
N LYS A 203 -2.06 -15.11 -19.44
CA LYS A 203 -2.15 -15.32 -20.89
C LYS A 203 -3.60 -15.45 -21.34
N ASP A 204 -4.39 -16.19 -20.56
CA ASP A 204 -5.81 -16.43 -20.78
C ASP A 204 -6.62 -15.94 -19.58
N ASN A 205 -7.79 -15.35 -19.84
CA ASN A 205 -8.69 -14.93 -18.77
C ASN A 205 -9.24 -16.16 -18.05
N VAL A 206 -9.01 -16.24 -16.75
CA VAL A 206 -9.50 -17.31 -15.87
C VAL A 206 -10.23 -16.72 -14.67
N SER A 207 -11.33 -17.35 -14.26
CA SER A 207 -12.20 -16.88 -13.17
C SER A 207 -11.67 -17.22 -11.77
N SER A 208 -10.37 -17.51 -11.64
CA SER A 208 -9.73 -17.91 -10.38
C SER A 208 -8.77 -16.83 -9.91
N GLU A 209 -8.69 -16.62 -8.59
CA GLU A 209 -7.71 -15.71 -7.97
C GLU A 209 -6.36 -16.42 -7.81
N PHE A 210 -5.29 -15.73 -8.20
CA PHE A 210 -3.92 -16.10 -7.86
C PHE A 210 -3.25 -14.95 -7.12
N LYS A 211 -2.52 -15.29 -6.05
CA LYS A 211 -1.81 -14.31 -5.22
C LYS A 211 -0.35 -14.66 -5.14
N PHE A 212 0.49 -13.67 -5.43
CA PHE A 212 1.93 -13.75 -5.30
C PHE A 212 2.41 -12.75 -4.26
N HIS A 213 3.55 -12.98 -3.63
CA HIS A 213 4.12 -12.04 -2.67
C HIS A 213 4.55 -10.75 -3.38
N SER A 214 4.17 -9.61 -2.84
CA SER A 214 4.72 -8.29 -3.19
C SER A 214 6.02 -8.04 -2.43
N SER A 215 6.81 -7.05 -2.88
CA SER A 215 7.91 -6.45 -2.12
C SER A 215 7.51 -5.91 -0.75
N GLU A 216 6.22 -5.59 -0.55
CA GLU A 216 5.67 -5.06 0.70
C GLU A 216 5.45 -6.13 1.78
N LEU A 217 5.47 -7.41 1.41
CA LEU A 217 5.30 -8.49 2.37
C LEU A 217 6.56 -8.64 3.24
N GLY A 218 6.46 -8.19 4.49
CA GLY A 218 7.56 -8.26 5.45
C GLY A 218 8.12 -9.67 5.65
N GLY A 219 9.38 -9.88 5.28
CA GLY A 219 10.05 -11.19 5.37
C GLY A 219 9.59 -12.21 4.32
N GLY A 220 8.78 -11.80 3.34
CA GLY A 220 8.38 -12.60 2.19
C GLY A 220 9.41 -12.61 1.08
N ASP A 221 9.36 -13.64 0.23
CA ASP A 221 10.12 -13.68 -1.03
C ASP A 221 9.38 -12.82 -2.10
N GLY A 222 9.57 -11.51 -2.10
CA GLY A 222 9.00 -10.60 -3.10
C GLY A 222 9.56 -10.83 -4.53
N PRO A 223 9.14 -10.05 -5.54
CA PRO A 223 9.62 -10.20 -6.90
C PRO A 223 11.15 -10.06 -6.99
N GLU A 224 11.80 -11.00 -7.69
CA GLU A 224 13.26 -11.00 -7.89
C GLU A 224 13.61 -11.04 -9.38
N LEU A 225 14.62 -10.25 -9.77
CA LEU A 225 15.21 -10.28 -11.10
C LEU A 225 16.66 -10.73 -11.00
N LYS A 226 16.99 -11.87 -11.61
CA LYS A 226 18.36 -12.41 -11.65
C LYS A 226 18.94 -12.26 -13.04
N VAL A 227 20.15 -11.72 -13.13
CA VAL A 227 20.95 -11.72 -14.36
C VAL A 227 22.03 -12.79 -14.20
N TYR A 228 22.01 -13.79 -15.08
CA TYR A 228 23.02 -14.84 -15.16
C TYR A 228 24.14 -14.41 -16.09
N TYR A 229 25.38 -14.59 -15.66
CA TYR A 229 26.55 -14.16 -16.41
C TYR A 229 27.75 -15.07 -16.13
N ARG A 230 28.74 -15.00 -17.02
CA ARG A 230 30.04 -15.64 -16.90
C ARG A 230 31.15 -14.62 -17.04
N THR A 231 32.29 -14.87 -16.41
CA THR A 231 33.48 -14.03 -16.56
C THR A 231 34.56 -14.75 -17.35
N LEU A 232 35.26 -14.00 -18.20
CA LEU A 232 36.40 -14.42 -18.97
C LEU A 232 37.66 -14.18 -18.13
N LEU A 233 38.35 -15.26 -17.76
CA LEU A 233 39.66 -15.19 -17.10
C LEU A 233 40.79 -15.07 -18.14
N SER A 234 40.54 -15.56 -19.36
CA SER A 234 41.34 -15.37 -20.57
C SER A 234 40.49 -15.72 -21.81
N ASP A 235 41.04 -15.60 -23.02
CA ASP A 235 40.35 -15.90 -24.29
C ASP A 235 39.78 -17.33 -24.39
N THR A 236 40.25 -18.26 -23.55
CA THR A 236 39.84 -19.68 -23.57
C THR A 236 39.28 -20.20 -22.25
N VAL A 237 39.34 -19.40 -21.18
CA VAL A 237 38.93 -19.83 -19.83
C VAL A 237 37.75 -18.97 -19.38
N VAL A 238 36.60 -19.61 -19.25
CA VAL A 238 35.34 -19.02 -18.80
C VAL A 238 34.98 -19.62 -17.45
N THR A 239 34.52 -18.81 -16.49
CA THR A 239 34.02 -19.31 -15.22
C THR A 239 32.68 -20.01 -15.37
N ASP A 240 32.29 -20.75 -14.34
CA ASP A 240 30.91 -21.20 -14.18
C ASP A 240 29.94 -20.01 -14.12
N THR A 241 28.68 -20.27 -14.52
CA THR A 241 27.62 -19.28 -14.51
C THR A 241 27.37 -18.79 -13.09
N SER A 242 27.54 -17.49 -12.90
CA SER A 242 27.20 -16.74 -11.70
C SER A 242 25.93 -15.94 -11.92
N TYR A 243 25.38 -15.35 -10.87
CA TYR A 243 24.23 -14.45 -11.01
C TYR A 243 24.32 -13.24 -10.09
N ARG A 244 23.64 -12.17 -10.48
CA ARG A 244 23.34 -11.03 -9.62
C ARG A 244 21.82 -10.89 -9.47
N THR A 245 21.37 -10.53 -8.28
CA THR A 245 19.95 -10.31 -7.97
C THR A 245 19.66 -8.83 -7.83
N TYR A 246 18.59 -8.37 -8.46
CA TYR A 246 18.00 -7.04 -8.33
C TYR A 246 16.63 -7.20 -7.67
N THR A 247 16.35 -6.39 -6.65
CA THR A 247 15.07 -6.39 -5.92
C THR A 247 14.06 -5.50 -6.61
N ALA A 248 12.78 -5.78 -6.45
CA ALA A 248 11.73 -4.82 -6.79
C ALA A 248 11.88 -3.56 -5.92
N LEU A 249 11.73 -2.40 -6.55
CA LEU A 249 11.60 -1.08 -5.91
C LEU A 249 10.13 -0.70 -5.72
N GLU A 250 9.31 -0.94 -6.75
CA GLU A 250 7.88 -0.72 -6.72
C GLU A 250 7.19 -1.93 -7.36
N ASP A 251 6.05 -2.33 -6.80
CA ASP A 251 5.13 -3.26 -7.46
C ASP A 251 3.66 -2.89 -7.23
N LEU A 252 2.81 -3.23 -8.20
CA LEU A 252 1.42 -2.79 -8.21
C LEU A 252 0.53 -3.77 -8.97
N SER A 253 -0.57 -4.20 -8.34
CA SER A 253 -1.70 -4.81 -9.05
C SER A 253 -2.64 -3.74 -9.61
N VAL A 254 -2.80 -3.70 -10.93
CA VAL A 254 -3.81 -2.86 -11.56
C VAL A 254 -5.12 -3.63 -11.63
N ILE A 255 -6.11 -3.13 -10.90
CA ILE A 255 -7.40 -3.79 -10.73
C ILE A 255 -8.54 -2.91 -11.24
N LYS A 256 -9.57 -3.55 -11.76
CA LYS A 256 -10.84 -2.90 -12.07
C LYS A 256 -11.89 -3.35 -11.05
N PRO A 257 -12.48 -2.41 -10.29
CA PRO A 257 -13.41 -2.75 -9.22
C PRO A 257 -14.77 -3.21 -9.77
N PRO A 258 -15.55 -3.97 -8.97
CA PRO A 258 -16.92 -4.31 -9.31
C PRO A 258 -17.82 -3.07 -9.30
N LEU A 259 -19.01 -3.21 -9.89
CA LEU A 259 -20.02 -2.17 -9.91
C LEU A 259 -20.41 -1.70 -8.48
N ILE A 260 -20.75 -0.41 -8.37
CA ILE A 260 -21.28 0.19 -7.15
C ILE A 260 -22.65 -0.41 -6.83
N THR A 261 -22.85 -0.75 -5.55
CA THR A 261 -24.07 -1.33 -5.00
C THR A 261 -24.86 -0.29 -4.20
N SER A 262 -26.09 -0.63 -3.80
CA SER A 262 -26.91 0.25 -2.95
C SER A 262 -26.25 0.55 -1.60
N ASP A 263 -25.61 -0.46 -1.00
CA ASP A 263 -24.97 -0.33 0.31
C ASP A 263 -23.83 0.68 0.28
N ASP A 264 -23.02 0.64 -0.79
CA ASP A 264 -21.89 1.57 -0.98
C ASP A 264 -22.34 3.04 -0.94
N THR A 265 -23.57 3.32 -1.41
CA THR A 265 -24.12 4.67 -1.52
C THR A 265 -25.01 5.08 -0.35
N THR A 266 -25.58 4.12 0.38
CA THR A 266 -26.49 4.36 1.50
C THR A 266 -25.73 4.65 2.79
N TYR A 267 -24.60 3.98 2.96
CA TYR A 267 -23.74 4.06 4.14
C TYR A 267 -22.50 4.92 3.88
N LEU A 268 -21.81 5.28 4.96
CA LEU A 268 -20.44 5.76 4.91
C LEU A 268 -19.52 4.57 4.65
N SER A 269 -19.13 4.37 3.40
CA SER A 269 -18.43 3.16 2.95
C SER A 269 -16.96 3.45 2.69
N ILE A 270 -16.11 2.51 3.10
CA ILE A 270 -14.66 2.61 2.99
C ILE A 270 -14.10 1.26 2.54
N GLY A 271 -13.26 1.26 1.50
CA GLY A 271 -12.60 0.06 1.00
C GLY A 271 -11.59 0.37 -0.10
N THR A 272 -10.38 -0.19 0.00
CA THR A 272 -9.25 0.14 -0.89
C THR A 272 -9.51 -0.33 -2.32
N ALA A 273 -9.77 -1.62 -2.53
CA ALA A 273 -9.85 -2.22 -3.85
C ALA A 273 -11.08 -1.73 -4.63
N LYS A 274 -12.16 -1.34 -3.94
CA LYS A 274 -13.33 -0.71 -4.59
C LYS A 274 -13.16 0.79 -4.79
N GLY A 275 -12.10 1.38 -4.23
CA GLY A 275 -11.81 2.82 -4.32
C GLY A 275 -12.76 3.69 -3.50
N LEU A 276 -13.44 3.12 -2.49
CA LEU A 276 -14.44 3.82 -1.68
C LEU A 276 -13.79 4.62 -0.56
N LYS A 277 -14.14 5.90 -0.52
CA LYS A 277 -13.69 6.88 0.48
C LYS A 277 -14.91 7.66 0.97
N SER A 278 -14.84 8.16 2.21
CA SER A 278 -15.95 8.87 2.83
C SER A 278 -15.51 10.25 3.32
N LEU A 279 -16.37 11.26 3.23
CA LEU A 279 -16.18 12.57 3.86
C LEU A 279 -17.20 12.77 4.99
N VAL A 280 -16.75 13.45 6.04
CA VAL A 280 -17.60 13.84 7.17
C VAL A 280 -17.31 15.28 7.61
N LEU A 281 -18.35 16.07 7.79
CA LEU A 281 -18.26 17.43 8.35
C LEU A 281 -18.87 17.48 9.74
N VAL A 282 -18.05 17.81 10.73
CA VAL A 282 -18.49 18.04 12.10
C VAL A 282 -18.86 19.51 12.26
N ASP A 283 -20.04 19.81 12.79
CA ASP A 283 -20.42 21.18 13.10
C ASP A 283 -19.98 21.57 14.52
N MET A 284 -18.88 22.33 14.60
CA MET A 284 -18.38 22.86 15.86
C MET A 284 -19.08 24.17 16.28
N ASN A 285 -19.99 24.74 15.49
CA ASN A 285 -20.73 25.97 15.83
C ASN A 285 -19.86 27.15 16.29
N GLY A 286 -18.65 27.28 15.72
CA GLY A 286 -17.68 28.29 16.14
C GLY A 286 -17.18 28.12 17.58
N TRP A 287 -17.25 26.90 18.13
CA TRP A 287 -16.79 26.58 19.48
C TRP A 287 -15.36 27.06 19.69
N VAL A 288 -15.19 27.86 20.74
CA VAL A 288 -13.89 28.34 21.20
C VAL A 288 -13.51 27.58 22.46
N LEU A 289 -12.32 26.98 22.45
CA LEU A 289 -11.79 26.32 23.65
C LEU A 289 -11.54 27.39 24.73
N PRO A 290 -12.07 27.21 25.97
CA PRO A 290 -11.89 28.21 27.01
C PRO A 290 -10.41 28.51 27.28
N GLU A 291 -10.10 29.75 27.65
CA GLU A 291 -8.71 30.18 27.86
C GLU A 291 -7.99 29.25 28.85
N ARG A 292 -6.70 28.99 28.56
CA ARG A 292 -5.83 28.11 29.36
C ARG A 292 -6.31 26.65 29.48
N SER A 293 -7.36 26.27 28.76
CA SER A 293 -7.82 24.88 28.70
C SER A 293 -6.97 24.04 27.75
N VAL A 294 -6.95 22.74 27.99
CA VAL A 294 -6.23 21.76 27.19
C VAL A 294 -7.19 20.64 26.77
N ILE A 295 -7.29 20.38 25.47
CA ILE A 295 -8.04 19.23 24.96
C ILE A 295 -7.31 17.96 25.39
N LYS A 296 -8.02 17.04 26.04
CA LYS A 296 -7.55 15.70 26.42
C LYS A 296 -7.76 14.71 25.28
N SER A 297 -8.93 14.75 24.64
CA SER A 297 -9.27 13.92 23.48
C SER A 297 -10.34 14.58 22.64
N ALA A 298 -10.33 14.35 21.32
CA ALA A 298 -11.38 14.80 20.42
C ALA A 298 -11.74 13.65 19.46
N GLN A 299 -12.67 12.80 19.86
CA GLN A 299 -12.95 11.55 19.16
C GLN A 299 -14.09 11.74 18.16
N LEU A 300 -13.82 11.52 16.87
CA LEU A 300 -14.84 11.22 15.87
C LEU A 300 -15.26 9.76 16.05
N ILE A 301 -16.54 9.55 16.28
CA ILE A 301 -17.12 8.24 16.61
C ILE A 301 -18.06 7.84 15.48
N LEU A 302 -17.80 6.67 14.90
CA LEU A 302 -18.59 6.07 13.83
C LEU A 302 -19.00 4.65 14.25
N ASN A 303 -20.24 4.28 14.01
CA ASN A 303 -20.78 2.97 14.34
C ASN A 303 -20.90 2.13 13.07
N ARG A 304 -20.32 0.93 13.11
CA ARG A 304 -20.31 -0.02 12.00
C ARG A 304 -21.69 -0.65 11.84
N VAL A 305 -22.11 -0.84 10.59
CA VAL A 305 -23.39 -1.46 10.22
C VAL A 305 -23.32 -2.97 10.35
N GLN A 306 -22.25 -3.58 9.85
CA GLN A 306 -22.07 -5.02 9.91
C GLN A 306 -21.80 -5.49 11.35
N THR A 307 -22.32 -6.67 11.70
CA THR A 307 -22.29 -7.25 13.06
C THR A 307 -21.37 -8.46 13.18
N ASP A 308 -20.73 -8.87 12.09
CA ASP A 308 -19.68 -9.87 12.03
C ASP A 308 -18.43 -9.44 12.80
N THR A 309 -17.59 -10.42 13.14
CA THR A 309 -16.34 -10.15 13.84
C THR A 309 -15.30 -9.62 12.86
N ILE A 310 -14.84 -8.39 13.10
CA ILE A 310 -13.70 -7.82 12.40
C ILE A 310 -12.58 -7.52 13.40
N THR A 311 -11.36 -7.88 13.05
CA THR A 311 -10.19 -7.67 13.90
C THR A 311 -9.17 -6.84 13.14
N GLY A 312 -8.66 -5.78 13.77
CA GLY A 312 -7.52 -5.02 13.25
C GLY A 312 -7.80 -4.07 12.09
N PHE A 313 -9.02 -4.04 11.53
CA PHE A 313 -9.33 -3.12 10.43
C PHE A 313 -9.19 -1.66 10.89
N SER A 314 -8.27 -0.95 10.25
CA SER A 314 -7.90 0.42 10.59
C SER A 314 -8.44 1.41 9.56
N VAL A 315 -8.94 2.55 10.03
CA VAL A 315 -9.36 3.65 9.17
C VAL A 315 -8.46 4.85 9.45
N SER A 316 -7.91 5.42 8.39
CA SER A 316 -7.16 6.67 8.41
C SER A 316 -8.10 7.83 8.08
N SER A 317 -7.98 8.91 8.86
CA SER A 317 -8.77 10.13 8.71
C SER A 317 -7.86 11.33 8.59
N TYR A 318 -8.15 12.17 7.60
CA TYR A 318 -7.34 13.31 7.23
C TYR A 318 -8.20 14.57 7.21
N PRO A 319 -7.75 15.68 7.83
CA PRO A 319 -8.42 16.97 7.66
C PRO A 319 -8.35 17.44 6.22
N LEU A 320 -9.47 17.95 5.70
CA LEU A 320 -9.52 18.57 4.38
C LEU A 320 -8.83 19.95 4.38
N THR A 321 -8.20 20.31 3.26
CA THR A 321 -7.58 21.63 3.08
C THR A 321 -8.53 22.67 2.48
N ASN A 322 -9.62 22.22 1.87
CA ASN A 322 -10.65 23.02 1.21
C ASN A 322 -12.05 22.44 1.46
N GLU A 323 -13.08 23.24 1.19
CA GLU A 323 -14.47 22.82 1.35
C GLU A 323 -14.79 21.55 0.53
N GLY A 324 -15.37 20.56 1.20
CA GLY A 324 -15.91 19.36 0.56
C GLY A 324 -17.27 19.63 -0.09
N VAL A 325 -17.56 18.89 -1.17
CA VAL A 325 -18.87 18.93 -1.85
C VAL A 325 -19.71 17.76 -1.37
N TYR A 326 -20.44 17.95 -0.27
CA TYR A 326 -21.23 16.91 0.38
C TYR A 326 -22.56 16.65 -0.33
N SER A 327 -22.48 16.05 -1.52
CA SER A 327 -23.63 15.67 -2.35
C SER A 327 -23.93 14.16 -2.24
N THR A 328 -24.85 13.65 -3.07
CA THR A 328 -25.03 12.21 -3.24
C THR A 328 -23.74 11.55 -3.77
N PHE A 329 -23.66 10.22 -3.72
CA PHE A 329 -22.51 9.46 -4.21
C PHE A 329 -22.07 9.88 -5.62
N ILE A 330 -20.77 10.03 -5.83
CA ILE A 330 -20.13 10.36 -7.11
C ILE A 330 -18.88 9.49 -7.29
N SER A 331 -18.64 9.04 -8.53
CA SER A 331 -17.34 8.47 -8.94
C SER A 331 -16.53 9.55 -9.66
N TYR A 332 -15.26 9.70 -9.29
CA TYR A 332 -14.33 10.63 -9.90
C TYR A 332 -13.16 9.88 -10.52
N ASP A 333 -12.67 10.35 -11.67
CA ASP A 333 -11.47 9.78 -12.30
C ASP A 333 -10.19 10.10 -11.50
N VAL A 334 -10.19 11.25 -10.81
CA VAL A 334 -9.10 11.72 -9.94
C VAL A 334 -9.69 12.22 -8.63
N ASP A 335 -9.05 11.90 -7.51
CA ASP A 335 -9.51 12.31 -6.18
C ASP A 335 -9.52 13.84 -6.03
N PRO A 336 -10.69 14.50 -5.92
CA PRO A 336 -10.76 15.95 -5.91
C PRO A 336 -10.49 16.55 -4.52
N TYR A 337 -10.42 15.71 -3.48
CA TYR A 337 -10.37 16.16 -2.08
C TYR A 337 -8.95 16.11 -1.53
N LYS A 338 -8.35 17.30 -1.42
CA LYS A 338 -7.00 17.50 -0.88
C LYS A 338 -7.01 17.44 0.64
N VAL A 339 -5.93 16.92 1.20
CA VAL A 339 -5.81 16.65 2.64
C VAL A 339 -4.51 17.15 3.24
N GLU A 340 -4.52 17.39 4.55
CA GLU A 340 -3.33 17.63 5.36
C GLU A 340 -2.79 16.30 5.92
N SER A 341 -1.86 15.68 5.20
CA SER A 341 -1.28 14.38 5.56
C SER A 341 -0.50 14.41 6.88
N ASN A 342 0.11 15.53 7.25
CA ASN A 342 0.81 15.72 8.53
C ASN A 342 -0.11 15.71 9.76
N LEU A 343 -1.42 15.90 9.58
CA LEU A 343 -2.43 15.86 10.64
C LEU A 343 -3.33 14.62 10.57
N MET A 344 -2.92 13.62 9.79
CA MET A 344 -3.58 12.32 9.76
C MET A 344 -3.71 11.73 11.16
N SER A 345 -4.85 11.12 11.42
CA SER A 345 -5.11 10.29 12.60
C SER A 345 -5.75 8.98 12.16
N SER A 346 -5.35 7.87 12.75
CA SER A 346 -5.91 6.55 12.43
C SER A 346 -6.40 5.86 13.69
N SER A 347 -7.31 4.90 13.52
CA SER A 347 -7.82 4.07 14.61
C SER A 347 -8.38 2.76 14.06
N THR A 348 -8.38 1.74 14.90
CA THR A 348 -8.96 0.43 14.57
C THR A 348 -10.40 0.33 15.05
N ILE A 349 -11.18 -0.49 14.36
CA ILE A 349 -12.54 -0.80 14.78
C ILE A 349 -12.48 -1.76 15.98
N VAL A 350 -13.14 -1.37 17.08
CA VAL A 350 -13.25 -2.18 18.29
C VAL A 350 -14.71 -2.20 18.73
N ASN A 351 -15.28 -3.39 18.93
CA ASN A 351 -16.68 -3.59 19.31
C ASN A 351 -17.66 -2.85 18.37
N ASN A 352 -17.49 -2.99 17.05
CA ASN A 352 -18.28 -2.34 16.00
C ASN A 352 -18.28 -0.80 16.04
N MET A 353 -17.29 -0.20 16.69
CA MET A 353 -17.17 1.25 16.79
C MET A 353 -15.76 1.68 16.42
N LEU A 354 -15.69 2.70 15.57
CA LEU A 354 -14.46 3.37 15.21
C LEU A 354 -14.38 4.68 15.97
N LYS A 355 -13.26 4.91 16.67
CA LYS A 355 -13.01 6.15 17.44
C LYS A 355 -11.69 6.76 17.01
N ILE A 356 -11.73 7.76 16.14
CA ILE A 356 -10.52 8.43 15.65
C ILE A 356 -10.30 9.70 16.45
N ASN A 357 -9.12 9.85 17.04
CA ASN A 357 -8.78 11.04 17.83
C ASN A 357 -8.19 12.13 16.92
N HIS A 358 -8.82 13.29 16.92
CA HIS A 358 -8.42 14.47 16.15
C HIS A 358 -8.04 15.63 17.08
N ARG A 359 -7.45 15.34 18.26
CA ARG A 359 -7.19 16.35 19.30
C ARG A 359 -6.32 17.49 18.78
N ARG A 360 -5.27 17.20 18.00
CA ARG A 360 -4.43 18.22 17.33
C ARG A 360 -5.26 19.18 16.46
N VAL A 361 -6.10 18.63 15.60
CA VAL A 361 -6.92 19.38 14.63
C VAL A 361 -7.99 20.20 15.35
N SER A 362 -8.70 19.58 16.29
CA SER A 362 -9.71 20.27 17.10
C SER A 362 -9.12 21.42 17.91
N ARG A 363 -7.89 21.29 18.40
CA ARG A 363 -7.18 22.38 19.09
C ARG A 363 -6.94 23.57 18.17
N GLU A 364 -6.53 23.34 16.93
CA GLU A 364 -6.31 24.43 15.96
C GLU A 364 -7.62 25.12 15.58
N ILE A 365 -8.68 24.34 15.30
CA ILE A 365 -10.01 24.86 14.97
C ILE A 365 -10.55 25.72 16.13
N SER A 366 -10.53 25.17 17.35
CA SER A 366 -11.08 25.82 18.54
C SER A 366 -10.37 27.09 18.98
N ARG A 367 -9.19 27.37 18.42
CA ARG A 367 -8.40 28.59 18.66
C ARG A 367 -8.40 29.54 17.47
N GLY A 368 -9.22 29.26 16.45
CA GLY A 368 -9.30 30.04 15.21
C GLY A 368 -8.04 29.95 14.34
N GLY A 369 -7.16 28.98 14.58
CA GLY A 369 -5.94 28.77 13.80
C GLY A 369 -6.17 28.03 12.48
N ARG A 370 -7.35 27.43 12.30
CA ARG A 370 -7.72 26.60 11.15
C ARG A 370 -9.22 26.61 10.90
N ASN A 371 -9.63 26.67 9.64
CA ASN A 371 -11.02 26.44 9.24
C ASN A 371 -11.37 24.95 9.27
N ASN A 372 -12.61 24.65 9.65
CA ASN A 372 -13.11 23.27 9.66
C ASN A 372 -13.81 22.95 8.34
N TYR A 373 -13.13 22.24 7.45
CA TYR A 373 -13.69 21.77 6.18
C TYR A 373 -14.21 20.34 6.23
N GLY A 374 -14.02 19.65 7.36
CA GLY A 374 -14.34 18.24 7.56
C GLY A 374 -13.13 17.32 7.39
N PHE A 375 -13.42 16.03 7.37
CA PHE A 375 -12.44 14.96 7.37
C PHE A 375 -12.72 13.96 6.24
N LYS A 376 -11.66 13.50 5.58
CA LYS A 376 -11.68 12.39 4.63
C LYS A 376 -11.25 11.11 5.33
N LEU A 377 -12.09 10.09 5.24
CA LEU A 377 -11.88 8.75 5.78
C LEU A 377 -11.50 7.80 4.64
N GLN A 378 -10.45 7.01 4.85
CA GLN A 378 -10.00 5.98 3.92
C GLN A 378 -9.44 4.77 4.66
N SER A 379 -9.46 3.62 3.98
CA SER A 379 -8.89 2.38 4.51
C SER A 379 -7.38 2.56 4.72
N SER A 380 -6.83 2.00 5.79
CA SER A 380 -5.38 1.92 5.95
C SER A 380 -4.79 0.85 5.01
N SER A 381 -3.54 1.02 4.59
CA SER A 381 -2.83 0.11 3.66
C SER A 381 -2.73 -1.33 4.18
N ASN A 382 -2.64 -1.51 5.49
CA ASN A 382 -2.46 -2.82 6.14
C ASN A 382 -3.76 -3.65 6.23
N ASN A 383 -4.90 -3.10 5.80
CA ASN A 383 -6.13 -3.87 5.77
C ASN A 383 -6.13 -4.81 4.56
N ASP A 384 -6.91 -5.89 4.64
CA ASP A 384 -7.30 -6.61 3.42
C ASP A 384 -7.97 -5.61 2.46
N PRO A 385 -7.38 -5.36 1.28
CA PRO A 385 -7.85 -4.32 0.37
C PRO A 385 -9.25 -4.60 -0.18
N PHE A 386 -9.71 -5.85 -0.16
CA PHE A 386 -11.04 -6.25 -0.65
C PHE A 386 -12.14 -6.16 0.42
N THR A 387 -11.77 -5.91 1.68
CA THR A 387 -12.75 -5.71 2.75
C THR A 387 -13.37 -4.31 2.65
N ILE A 388 -14.69 -4.25 2.59
CA ILE A 388 -15.47 -3.00 2.63
C ILE A 388 -16.16 -2.87 3.97
N ILE A 389 -16.02 -1.70 4.61
CA ILE A 389 -16.68 -1.38 5.87
C ILE A 389 -17.69 -0.27 5.66
N ASN A 390 -18.86 -0.47 6.26
CA ASN A 390 -19.97 0.46 6.20
C ASN A 390 -20.23 1.00 7.60
N PHE A 391 -20.29 2.33 7.73
CA PHE A 391 -20.73 3.02 8.93
C PHE A 391 -22.09 3.66 8.70
N TYR A 392 -22.88 3.77 9.75
CA TYR A 392 -24.14 4.51 9.68
C TYR A 392 -23.88 5.97 9.29
N SER A 393 -24.68 6.47 8.34
CA SER A 393 -24.69 7.86 7.91
C SER A 393 -25.71 8.68 8.72
N LEU A 394 -25.95 9.93 8.33
CA LEU A 394 -26.88 10.85 9.00
C LEU A 394 -28.34 10.37 9.04
N GLY A 395 -28.71 9.41 8.20
CA GLY A 395 -30.07 8.87 8.15
C GLY A 395 -30.45 7.99 9.34
N ASN A 396 -29.48 7.56 10.16
CA ASN A 396 -29.75 6.68 11.30
C ASN A 396 -29.85 7.48 12.62
N VAL A 397 -30.98 7.37 13.32
CA VAL A 397 -31.25 8.18 14.52
C VAL A 397 -30.49 7.73 15.77
N ASP A 398 -30.11 6.46 15.86
CA ASP A 398 -29.50 5.88 17.06
C ASP A 398 -27.98 5.84 16.98
N TYR A 399 -27.44 5.72 15.76
CA TYR A 399 -26.04 5.42 15.50
C TYR A 399 -25.34 6.45 14.61
N TYR A 400 -25.93 7.64 14.42
CA TYR A 400 -25.33 8.70 13.61
C TYR A 400 -23.92 9.08 14.11
N PRO A 401 -23.02 9.48 13.19
CA PRO A 401 -21.67 9.89 13.56
C PRO A 401 -21.65 11.14 14.43
N VAL A 402 -20.75 11.18 15.41
CA VAL A 402 -20.59 12.32 16.33
C VAL A 402 -19.12 12.58 16.66
N MET A 403 -18.79 13.82 16.98
CA MET A 403 -17.49 14.16 17.56
C MET A 403 -17.63 14.53 19.03
N ARG A 404 -16.85 13.90 19.91
CA ARG A 404 -16.83 14.18 21.34
C ARG A 404 -15.47 14.73 21.77
N VAL A 405 -15.47 15.94 22.31
CA VAL A 405 -14.27 16.60 22.81
C VAL A 405 -14.30 16.65 24.33
N ILE A 406 -13.27 16.08 24.95
CA ILE A 406 -13.02 16.15 26.39
C ILE A 406 -11.86 17.10 26.60
N TYR A 407 -12.03 18.09 27.46
CA TYR A 407 -11.00 19.08 27.77
C TYR A 407 -10.94 19.37 29.27
N VAL A 408 -9.79 19.89 29.69
CA VAL A 408 -9.52 20.24 31.09
C VAL A 408 -9.35 21.76 31.18
N LYS A 409 -10.00 22.39 32.15
CA LYS A 409 -9.92 23.83 32.42
C LYS A 409 -9.41 24.12 33.83
N PRO A 410 -8.63 25.20 34.05
CA PRO A 410 -8.14 25.59 35.38
C PRO A 410 -9.21 26.15 36.33
#